data_AF-A0A0J8G417-F1
#
_entry.id   AF-A0A0J8G417-F1
#
_cell.length_a   1.000
_cell.length_b   1.000
_cell.length_c   1.000
_cell.angle_alpha   90.00
_cell.angle_beta   90.00
_cell.angle_gamma   90.00
#
_symmetry.space_group_name_H-M   'P 1'
#
loop_
_entity.id
_entity.type
_entity.pdbx_description
1 polymer ?
#
loop_
_entity_poly.entity_id
_entity_poly.type
_entity_poly.pdbx_seq_one_letter_code
_entity_poly.pdbx_strand_id
1 'polypeptide(L)'
;MKKPLLTLCLTMNLISLSACAEHAENPATEAVFVGQQLKLIDEQGQCTLVKPDQNHIKLDMAWPCSFSLDRQQKLRVETFNDIPIFAVWHSEHMPAPSRDCLSKMQAIRQSQGLFEAAPVSTFASCGSGGDQKMYVAPFTW
;
A
#
# COMPACT_ATOMS: atom_id res chain seq x y z
N MET A 1 2.55 29.85 -68.75
CA MET A 1 3.36 28.73 -68.23
C MET A 1 3.98 29.15 -66.90
N LYS A 2 3.52 28.62 -65.76
CA LYS A 2 4.11 28.91 -64.44
C LYS A 2 4.05 27.67 -63.55
N LYS A 3 5.22 27.08 -63.26
CA LYS A 3 5.62 26.40 -62.00
C LYS A 3 7.15 26.54 -61.93
N PRO A 4 7.77 26.73 -60.73
CA PRO A 4 8.01 25.59 -59.85
C PRO A 4 7.97 25.86 -58.33
N LEU A 5 7.86 24.72 -57.61
CA LEU A 5 8.27 24.35 -56.25
C LEU A 5 8.57 25.43 -55.19
N LEU A 6 8.06 25.23 -53.96
CA LEU A 6 8.87 24.62 -52.89
C LEU A 6 8.03 24.25 -51.66
N THR A 7 8.11 22.98 -51.30
CA THR A 7 7.61 22.33 -50.08
C THR A 7 8.46 22.77 -48.88
N LEU A 8 7.85 23.19 -47.77
CA LEU A 8 8.54 23.26 -46.48
C LEU A 8 7.66 22.61 -45.40
N CYS A 9 7.92 21.33 -45.14
CA CYS A 9 7.37 20.60 -43.99
C CYS A 9 8.09 21.07 -42.73
N LEU A 10 7.39 21.74 -41.81
CA LEU A 10 7.86 21.98 -40.46
C LEU A 10 7.53 20.75 -39.59
N THR A 11 8.52 19.89 -39.33
CA THR A 11 8.41 18.82 -38.33
C THR A 11 8.97 19.33 -36.99
N MET A 12 8.08 19.80 -36.11
CA MET A 12 8.42 20.04 -34.71
C MET A 12 8.56 18.69 -34.00
N ASN A 13 9.81 18.30 -33.71
CA ASN A 13 10.10 17.16 -32.84
C ASN A 13 9.79 17.55 -31.39
N LEU A 14 8.67 17.07 -30.87
CA LEU A 14 8.35 17.12 -29.44
C LEU A 14 9.26 16.12 -28.73
N ILE A 15 10.31 16.62 -28.08
CA ILE A 15 11.13 15.83 -27.16
C ILE A 15 10.30 15.66 -25.89
N SER A 16 9.45 14.62 -25.85
CA SER A 16 8.73 14.24 -24.64
C SER A 16 9.75 13.75 -23.61
N LEU A 17 10.00 14.56 -22.58
CA LEU A 17 10.70 14.12 -21.38
C LEU A 17 9.84 13.04 -20.72
N SER A 18 10.23 11.78 -20.88
CA SER A 18 9.66 10.68 -20.10
C SER A 18 10.03 10.94 -18.65
N ALA A 19 9.10 11.45 -17.85
CA ALA A 19 9.23 11.42 -16.42
C ALA A 19 9.37 9.95 -16.02
N CYS A 20 10.55 9.58 -15.52
CA CYS A 20 10.76 8.25 -14.94
C CYS A 20 9.82 8.15 -13.73
N ALA A 21 8.66 7.53 -13.92
CA ALA A 21 7.89 7.01 -12.81
C ALA A 21 8.79 5.98 -12.13
N GLU A 22 9.32 6.36 -10.97
CA GLU A 22 10.12 5.51 -10.11
C GLU A 22 9.36 4.20 -9.88
N HIS A 23 10.03 3.07 -10.08
CA HIS A 23 9.43 1.73 -10.03
C HIS A 23 8.61 1.59 -8.75
N ALA A 24 7.28 1.57 -8.87
CA ALA A 24 6.44 1.12 -7.77
C ALA A 24 6.75 -0.36 -7.56
N GLU A 25 7.44 -0.69 -6.47
CA GLU A 25 7.53 -2.08 -6.00
C GLU A 25 6.11 -2.65 -5.98
N ASN A 26 5.93 -3.83 -6.57
CA ASN A 26 4.62 -4.48 -6.58
C ASN A 26 4.16 -4.62 -5.12
N PRO A 27 2.98 -4.08 -4.76
CA PRO A 27 2.54 -4.11 -3.38
C PRO A 27 2.39 -5.57 -2.94
N ALA A 28 2.92 -5.89 -1.76
CA ALA A 28 2.80 -7.21 -1.17
C ALA A 28 1.34 -7.45 -0.73
N THR A 29 0.51 -7.95 -1.63
CA THR A 29 -0.94 -8.10 -1.45
C THR A 29 -1.37 -9.50 -1.05
N GLU A 30 -0.44 -10.44 -0.93
CA GLU A 30 -0.70 -11.81 -0.49
C GLU A 30 0.25 -12.19 0.66
N ALA A 31 -0.28 -12.88 1.67
CA ALA A 31 0.47 -13.21 2.87
C ALA A 31 -0.11 -14.44 3.58
N VAL A 32 0.70 -15.08 4.43
CA VAL A 32 0.26 -16.12 5.35
C VAL A 32 0.25 -15.58 6.77
N PHE A 33 -0.90 -15.63 7.45
CA PHE A 33 -1.07 -15.22 8.83
C PHE A 33 -1.59 -16.38 9.67
N VAL A 34 -0.78 -16.86 10.62
CA VAL A 34 -1.15 -18.01 11.49
C VAL A 34 -1.65 -19.22 10.68
N GLY A 35 -0.97 -19.50 9.55
CA GLY A 35 -1.33 -20.59 8.63
C GLY A 35 -2.51 -20.30 7.68
N GLN A 36 -3.13 -19.12 7.76
CA GLN A 36 -4.22 -18.71 6.88
C GLN A 36 -3.71 -17.85 5.72
N GLN A 37 -4.07 -18.20 4.49
CA GLN A 37 -3.79 -17.37 3.32
C GLN A 37 -4.69 -16.13 3.33
N LEU A 38 -4.09 -14.96 3.29
CA LEU A 38 -4.77 -13.66 3.22
C LEU A 38 -4.44 -12.97 1.91
N LYS A 39 -5.39 -12.16 1.42
CA LYS A 39 -5.21 -11.32 0.24
C LYS A 39 -5.74 -9.91 0.47
N LEU A 40 -5.06 -8.91 -0.08
CA LEU A 40 -5.54 -7.56 -0.22
C LEU A 40 -6.03 -7.36 -1.65
N ILE A 41 -7.23 -6.80 -1.79
CA ILE A 41 -7.83 -6.47 -3.07
C ILE A 41 -8.28 -5.02 -3.11
N ASP A 42 -8.44 -4.52 -4.33
CA ASP A 42 -9.19 -3.31 -4.61
C ASP A 42 -10.70 -3.63 -4.61
N GLU A 43 -11.44 -3.04 -3.68
CA GLU A 43 -12.90 -3.02 -3.73
C GLU A 43 -13.37 -1.55 -3.83
N GLN A 44 -13.58 -1.08 -5.07
CA GLN A 44 -14.06 0.28 -5.38
C GLN A 44 -13.11 1.41 -4.93
N GLY A 45 -11.80 1.22 -5.10
CA GLY A 45 -10.75 2.14 -4.67
C GLY A 45 -10.35 1.98 -3.19
N GLN A 46 -10.99 1.08 -2.46
CA GLN A 46 -10.71 0.82 -1.05
C GLN A 46 -9.89 -0.45 -0.87
N CYS A 47 -8.88 -0.39 -0.01
CA CYS A 47 -8.15 -1.57 0.43
C CYS A 47 -9.06 -2.52 1.22
N THR A 48 -9.18 -3.76 0.77
CA THR A 48 -10.02 -4.78 1.41
C THR A 48 -9.24 -6.05 1.66
N LEU A 49 -9.27 -6.55 2.90
CA LEU A 49 -8.71 -7.83 3.29
C LEU A 49 -9.70 -8.96 2.99
N VAL A 50 -9.25 -9.98 2.28
CA VAL A 50 -9.98 -11.20 1.99
C VAL A 50 -9.38 -12.34 2.80
N LYS A 51 -10.22 -12.98 3.61
CA LYS A 51 -9.90 -14.16 4.41
C LYS A 51 -10.10 -15.46 3.60
N PRO A 52 -9.59 -16.62 4.06
CA PRO A 52 -9.78 -17.90 3.36
C PRO A 52 -11.25 -18.27 3.12
N ASP A 53 -12.12 -17.91 4.08
CA ASP A 53 -13.57 -18.11 4.03
C ASP A 53 -14.30 -17.15 3.08
N GLN A 54 -13.57 -16.37 2.28
CA GLN A 54 -14.08 -15.34 1.36
C GLN A 54 -14.83 -14.20 2.06
N ASN A 55 -14.74 -14.08 3.39
CA ASN A 55 -15.26 -12.92 4.09
C ASN A 55 -14.29 -11.74 3.93
N HIS A 56 -14.87 -10.56 3.72
CA HIS A 56 -14.13 -9.33 3.44
C HIS A 56 -14.10 -8.42 4.68
N ILE A 57 -12.97 -7.76 4.89
CA ILE A 57 -12.83 -6.69 5.90
C ILE A 57 -12.33 -5.45 5.17
N LYS A 58 -13.19 -4.42 5.10
CA LYS A 58 -12.81 -3.13 4.54
C LYS A 58 -11.86 -2.43 5.50
N LEU A 59 -10.70 -2.06 5.00
CA LEU A 59 -9.70 -1.30 5.75
C LEU A 59 -9.92 0.19 5.49
N ASP A 60 -9.56 1.05 6.42
CA ASP A 60 -9.75 2.51 6.32
C ASP A 60 -8.57 3.20 5.60
N MET A 61 -8.28 2.71 4.38
CA MET A 61 -7.26 3.25 3.49
C MET A 61 -7.57 2.96 2.02
N ALA A 62 -7.10 3.85 1.15
CA ALA A 62 -7.24 3.69 -0.29
C ALA A 62 -6.38 2.52 -0.80
N TRP A 63 -6.77 1.97 -1.96
CA TRP A 63 -5.90 1.16 -2.79
C TRP A 63 -4.93 2.05 -3.57
N PRO A 64 -3.67 1.64 -3.84
CA PRO A 64 -3.03 0.38 -3.48
C PRO A 64 -2.57 0.34 -2.02
N CYS A 65 -2.62 -0.85 -1.44
CA CYS A 65 -2.15 -1.14 -0.09
C CYS A 65 -1.34 -2.44 -0.08
N SER A 66 -0.49 -2.61 0.93
CA SER A 66 0.39 -3.77 1.08
C SER A 66 0.48 -4.23 2.52
N PHE A 67 0.72 -5.53 2.70
CA PHE A 67 1.09 -6.08 3.99
C PHE A 67 2.42 -5.50 4.47
N SER A 68 2.51 -5.24 5.76
CA SER A 68 3.79 -4.98 6.40
C SER A 68 4.63 -6.24 6.39
N LEU A 69 5.85 -6.15 5.84
CA LEU A 69 6.76 -7.29 5.77
C LEU A 69 7.88 -7.19 6.79
N ASP A 70 8.42 -8.34 7.18
CA ASP A 70 9.64 -8.44 7.96
C ASP A 70 10.89 -8.36 7.05
N ARG A 71 12.08 -8.48 7.64
CA ARG A 71 13.34 -8.44 6.90
C ARG A 71 13.51 -9.62 5.92
N GLN A 72 12.71 -10.67 6.05
CA GLN A 72 12.71 -11.86 5.21
C GLN A 72 11.63 -11.80 4.13
N GLN A 73 10.98 -10.64 3.95
CA GLN A 73 9.89 -10.43 2.99
C GLN A 73 8.67 -11.31 3.28
N LYS A 74 8.45 -11.69 4.53
CA LYS A 74 7.25 -12.39 5.00
C LYS A 74 6.36 -11.43 5.76
N LEU A 75 5.09 -11.78 5.94
CA LEU A 75 4.18 -11.01 6.78
C LEU A 75 4.80 -10.78 8.16
N ARG A 76 4.98 -9.51 8.52
CA ARG A 76 5.41 -9.16 9.87
C ARG A 76 4.24 -9.36 10.81
N VAL A 77 4.45 -10.24 11.79
CA VAL A 77 3.50 -10.51 12.86
C VAL A 77 4.14 -10.12 14.18
N GLU A 78 3.48 -9.20 14.88
CA GLU A 78 3.75 -8.88 16.28
C GLU A 78 2.79 -9.66 17.17
N THR A 79 3.19 -10.00 18.39
CA THR A 79 2.31 -10.69 19.35
C THR A 79 2.31 -9.92 20.67
N PHE A 80 1.11 -9.69 21.22
CA PHE A 80 0.93 -9.06 22.52
C PHE A 80 -0.22 -9.75 23.26
N ASN A 81 -0.01 -10.13 24.52
CA ASN A 81 -0.98 -10.93 25.31
C ASN A 81 -1.48 -12.18 24.55
N ASP A 82 -0.56 -12.92 23.92
CA ASP A 82 -0.83 -14.11 23.10
C ASP A 82 -1.77 -13.87 21.89
N ILE A 83 -2.02 -12.62 21.55
CA ILE A 83 -2.83 -12.22 20.40
C ILE A 83 -1.88 -11.80 19.26
N PRO A 84 -1.92 -12.50 18.10
CA PRO A 84 -1.11 -12.14 16.94
C PRO A 84 -1.74 -10.96 16.19
N ILE A 85 -0.88 -10.08 15.68
CA ILE A 85 -1.22 -8.82 15.04
C ILE A 85 -0.35 -8.65 13.79
N PHE A 86 -0.95 -8.31 12.66
CA PHE A 86 -0.24 -7.83 11.48
C PHE A 86 -0.72 -6.43 11.12
N ALA A 87 -0.14 -5.83 10.09
CA ALA A 87 -0.57 -4.52 9.62
C ALA A 87 -0.57 -4.41 8.11
N VAL A 88 -1.41 -3.51 7.63
CA VAL A 88 -1.52 -3.12 6.23
C VAL A 88 -1.18 -1.64 6.11
N TRP A 89 -0.47 -1.30 5.04
CA TRP A 89 0.05 0.02 4.76
C TRP A 89 -0.45 0.53 3.41
N HIS A 90 -0.70 1.82 3.34
CA HIS A 90 -0.88 2.58 2.12
C HIS A 90 0.00 3.83 2.22
N SER A 91 0.74 4.18 1.18
CA SER A 91 1.66 5.33 1.19
C SER A 91 1.59 6.07 -0.13
N GLU A 92 1.45 7.39 -0.06
CA GLU A 92 1.46 8.28 -1.21
C GLU A 92 2.55 9.34 -1.03
N HIS A 93 3.35 9.57 -2.06
CA HIS A 93 4.34 10.65 -2.02
C HIS A 93 3.64 12.00 -1.88
N MET A 94 4.14 12.84 -0.98
CA MET A 94 3.69 14.22 -0.90
C MET A 94 4.17 15.01 -2.12
N PRO A 95 3.46 16.08 -2.52
CA PRO A 95 3.86 16.90 -3.65
C PRO A 95 5.29 17.46 -3.51
N ALA A 96 5.95 17.63 -4.65
CA ALA A 96 7.26 18.28 -4.70
C ALA A 96 7.21 19.68 -4.04
N PRO A 97 8.27 20.11 -3.33
CA PRO A 97 9.61 19.49 -3.28
C PRO A 97 9.79 18.44 -2.17
N SER A 98 8.71 18.00 -1.52
CA SER A 98 8.80 17.01 -0.45
C SER A 98 9.34 15.67 -0.96
N ARG A 99 10.07 14.97 -0.09
CA ARG A 99 10.46 13.57 -0.28
C ARG A 99 9.72 12.62 0.66
N ASP A 100 8.85 13.17 1.49
CA ASP A 100 8.08 12.40 2.45
C ASP A 100 6.83 11.81 1.80
N CYS A 101 6.26 10.80 2.46
CA CYS A 101 4.98 10.21 2.08
C CYS A 101 3.93 10.53 3.14
N LEU A 102 2.68 10.68 2.72
CA LEU A 102 1.55 10.52 3.60
C LEU A 102 1.16 9.05 3.63
N SER A 103 1.37 8.40 4.77
CA SER A 103 1.16 6.98 4.94
C SER A 103 0.06 6.70 5.93
N LYS A 104 -0.76 5.71 5.62
CA LYS A 104 -1.76 5.12 6.50
C LYS A 104 -1.31 3.71 6.88
N MET A 105 -1.47 3.36 8.16
CA MET A 105 -1.32 2.00 8.67
C MET A 105 -2.59 1.61 9.40
N GLN A 106 -3.03 0.38 9.19
CA GLN A 106 -4.06 -0.21 10.04
C GLN A 106 -3.58 -1.57 10.52
N ALA A 107 -3.53 -1.74 11.84
CA ALA A 107 -3.21 -3.00 12.48
C ALA A 107 -4.46 -3.88 12.54
N ILE A 108 -4.28 -5.19 12.41
CA ILE A 108 -5.35 -6.18 12.49
C ILE A 108 -4.89 -7.29 13.44
N ARG A 109 -5.67 -7.52 14.50
CA ARG A 109 -5.45 -8.59 15.46
C ARG A 109 -6.41 -9.74 15.22
N GLN A 110 -5.99 -10.95 15.59
CA GLN A 110 -6.90 -12.09 15.68
C GLN A 110 -7.19 -12.42 17.14
N SER A 111 -8.37 -12.05 17.61
CA SER A 111 -8.83 -12.31 18.98
C SER A 111 -10.07 -13.19 18.95
N GLN A 112 -10.08 -14.26 19.75
CA GLN A 112 -11.20 -15.20 19.81
C GLN A 112 -11.64 -15.75 18.44
N GLY A 113 -10.67 -15.94 17.53
CA GLY A 113 -10.92 -16.42 16.16
C GLY A 113 -11.46 -15.36 15.19
N LEU A 114 -11.70 -14.13 15.64
CA LEU A 114 -12.17 -13.03 14.81
C LEU A 114 -11.02 -12.07 14.47
N PHE A 115 -11.04 -11.56 13.26
CA PHE A 115 -10.15 -10.47 12.84
C PHE A 115 -10.78 -9.15 13.23
N GLU A 116 -10.03 -8.31 13.94
CA GLU A 116 -10.43 -6.98 14.35
C GLU A 116 -9.41 -5.97 13.84
N ALA A 117 -9.85 -5.03 13.01
CA ALA A 117 -9.04 -3.92 12.55
C ALA A 117 -9.06 -2.79 13.58
N ALA A 118 -7.89 -2.29 13.95
CA ALA A 118 -7.76 -1.13 14.81
C ALA A 118 -8.14 0.17 14.07
N PRO A 119 -8.27 1.32 14.76
CA PRO A 119 -8.30 2.62 14.10
C PRO A 119 -7.07 2.84 13.20
N VAL A 120 -7.26 3.51 12.07
CA VAL A 120 -6.16 3.86 11.16
C VAL A 120 -5.23 4.90 11.80
N SER A 121 -3.93 4.70 11.63
CA SER A 121 -2.90 5.65 12.01
C SER A 121 -2.33 6.32 10.76
N THR A 122 -2.00 7.62 10.85
CA THR A 122 -1.46 8.41 9.74
C THR A 122 -0.08 8.96 10.09
N PHE A 123 0.86 8.91 9.14
CA PHE A 123 2.26 9.24 9.33
C PHE A 123 2.79 10.06 8.15
N ALA A 124 3.77 10.92 8.40
CA ALA A 124 4.51 11.66 7.39
C ALA A 124 5.87 10.99 7.14
N SER A 125 5.86 9.76 6.64
CA SER A 125 7.08 8.97 6.40
C SER A 125 6.82 7.90 5.34
N CYS A 126 7.77 7.69 4.43
CA CYS A 126 7.69 6.60 3.46
C CYS A 126 8.08 5.24 4.06
N GLY A 127 7.49 4.18 3.52
CA GLY A 127 7.88 2.80 3.81
C GLY A 127 6.93 2.07 4.76
N SER A 128 7.05 0.74 4.77
CA SER A 128 6.30 -0.17 5.64
C SER A 128 7.25 -0.74 6.70
N GLY A 129 7.11 -0.29 7.96
CA GLY A 129 7.96 -0.82 9.04
C GLY A 129 8.27 0.19 10.13
N GLY A 130 7.33 0.37 11.06
CA GLY A 130 7.63 1.02 12.34
C GLY A 130 7.86 0.03 13.47
N ASP A 131 8.00 0.56 14.68
CA ASP A 131 8.22 -0.24 15.86
C ASP A 131 6.96 -1.03 16.27
N GLN A 132 7.14 -2.01 17.16
CA GLN A 132 6.07 -2.89 17.63
C GLN A 132 4.86 -2.13 18.19
N LYS A 133 5.05 -0.95 18.79
CA LYS A 133 3.96 -0.18 19.41
C LYS A 133 2.94 0.28 18.37
N MET A 134 3.34 0.47 17.11
CA MET A 134 2.39 0.83 16.05
C MET A 134 1.41 -0.31 15.72
N TYR A 135 1.75 -1.55 16.05
CA TYR A 135 0.86 -2.71 15.90
C TYR A 135 -0.03 -2.87 17.14
N VAL A 136 0.52 -2.63 18.34
CA VAL A 136 -0.12 -2.96 19.61
C VAL A 136 -0.98 -1.80 20.16
N ALA A 137 -0.46 -0.57 20.14
CA ALA A 137 -1.07 0.58 20.80
C ALA A 137 -2.44 1.04 20.22
N PRO A 138 -2.77 0.80 18.93
CA PRO A 138 -4.07 1.19 18.40
C PRO A 138 -5.28 0.44 19.00
N PHE A 139 -5.06 -0.69 19.69
CA PHE A 139 -6.13 -1.49 20.30
C PHE A 139 -6.40 -1.09 21.75
N THR A 140 -7.65 -1.30 22.18
CA THR A 140 -7.98 -1.39 23.62
C THR A 140 -7.71 -2.82 24.09
N TRP A 141 -7.05 -2.95 25.23
CA TRP A 141 -6.59 -4.22 25.83
C TRP A 141 -7.30 -4.50 27.14
#